data_AF-A0A3S1K5B2-F1
#
_entry.id   AF-A0A3S1K5B2-F1
#
_cell.length_a   1.000
_cell.length_b   1.000
_cell.length_c   1.000
_cell.angle_alpha   90.00
_cell.angle_beta   90.00
_cell.angle_gamma   90.00
#
_symmetry.space_group_name_H-M   'P 1'
#
loop_
_entity.id
_entity.type
_entity.pdbx_description
1 polymer ?
#
loop_
_entity_poly.entity_id
_entity_poly.type
_entity_poly.pdbx_seq_one_letter_code
_entity_poly.pdbx_strand_id
1 'polypeptide(L)'
;MMRGENLPLAAAPMLGFGRLLRRYGFPVAPEQVSGFMQAVTLLGPRSMIEIHEAALATLAPPPDRRDEFEAHFQSYFYGSNATAVVEGEADDETRIKDDGGAGDEENEVARQAEGGDLSSGAELLS
;
A
#
# COMPACT_ATOMS: atom_id res chain seq x y z
N MET A 1 -1.82 35.81 -5.64
CA MET A 1 -2.86 34.89 -5.11
C MET A 1 -3.13 33.84 -6.18
N MET A 2 -2.41 32.71 -6.16
CA MET A 2 -2.75 31.56 -7.00
C MET A 2 -3.79 30.74 -6.24
N ARG A 3 -5.00 30.67 -6.81
CA ARG A 3 -6.10 29.84 -6.30
C ARG A 3 -5.64 28.38 -6.29
N GLY A 4 -6.11 27.63 -5.29
CA GLY A 4 -5.93 26.19 -5.24
C GLY A 4 -6.34 25.55 -6.55
N GLU A 5 -5.36 25.18 -7.35
CA GLU A 5 -5.54 24.27 -8.47
C GLU A 5 -5.96 22.95 -7.85
N ASN A 6 -7.15 22.49 -8.21
CA ASN A 6 -7.68 21.24 -7.71
C ASN A 6 -6.71 20.13 -8.15
N LEU A 7 -5.98 19.54 -7.19
CA LEU A 7 -5.00 18.50 -7.48
C LEU A 7 -5.66 17.38 -8.30
N PRO A 8 -4.95 16.77 -9.27
CA PRO A 8 -5.47 15.60 -9.97
C PRO A 8 -5.92 14.54 -8.97
N LEU A 9 -7.04 13.86 -9.24
CA LEU A 9 -7.55 12.81 -8.35
C LEU A 9 -6.51 11.72 -8.10
N ALA A 10 -5.71 11.39 -9.10
CA ALA A 10 -4.60 10.43 -9.00
C ALA A 10 -3.49 10.84 -8.02
N ALA A 11 -3.38 12.13 -7.66
CA ALA A 11 -2.39 12.63 -6.69
C ALA A 11 -2.90 12.60 -5.23
N ALA A 12 -4.20 12.36 -5.03
CA ALA A 12 -4.81 12.26 -3.71
C ALA A 12 -4.15 11.22 -2.79
N PRO A 13 -3.83 9.98 -3.23
CA PRO A 13 -3.18 9.00 -2.36
C PRO A 13 -1.77 9.43 -1.94
N MET A 14 -0.97 10.03 -2.83
CA MET A 14 0.37 10.51 -2.46
C MET A 14 0.31 11.63 -1.41
N LEU A 15 -0.61 12.58 -1.60
CA LEU A 15 -0.82 13.66 -0.64
C LEU A 15 -1.33 13.13 0.71
N GLY A 16 -2.25 12.15 0.67
CA GLY A 16 -2.79 11.51 1.85
C GLY A 16 -1.73 10.73 2.63
N PHE A 17 -0.83 10.04 1.94
CA PHE A 17 0.29 9.34 2.58
C PHE A 17 1.24 10.30 3.29
N GLY A 18 1.59 11.43 2.68
CA GLY A 18 2.39 12.46 3.35
C GLY A 18 1.73 13.01 4.63
N ARG A 19 0.39 13.14 4.64
CA ARG A 19 -0.37 13.52 5.84
C ARG A 19 -0.38 12.42 6.90
N LEU A 20 -0.51 11.16 6.48
CA LEU A 20 -0.47 9.99 7.36
C LEU A 20 0.88 9.94 8.10
N LEU A 21 1.99 10.00 7.38
CA LEU A 21 3.33 9.95 7.95
C LEU A 21 3.54 11.05 9.01
N ARG A 22 3.10 12.28 8.73
CA ARG A 22 3.18 13.39 9.70
C ARG A 22 2.34 13.12 10.95
N ARG A 23 1.18 12.47 10.82
CA ARG A 23 0.33 12.07 11.97
C ARG A 23 1.03 11.03 12.86
N TYR A 24 1.85 10.15 12.27
CA TYR A 24 2.70 9.19 12.99
C TYR A 24 4.09 9.76 13.36
N GLY A 25 4.28 11.08 13.26
CA GLY A 25 5.48 11.76 13.75
C GLY A 25 6.71 11.60 12.85
N PHE A 26 6.55 11.25 11.57
CA PHE A 26 7.66 11.35 10.62
C PHE A 26 7.92 12.82 10.24
N PRO A 27 9.19 13.25 10.13
CA PRO A 27 9.56 14.63 9.81
C PRO A 27 9.44 14.91 8.31
N VAL A 28 8.23 14.78 7.76
CA VAL A 28 7.96 15.00 6.32
C VAL A 28 7.54 16.44 6.07
N ALA A 29 8.36 17.18 5.32
CA ALA A 29 8.04 18.53 4.87
C ALA A 29 7.09 18.53 3.66
N PRO A 30 6.27 19.58 3.46
CA PRO A 30 5.41 19.71 2.27
C PRO A 30 6.17 19.62 0.94
N GLU A 31 7.38 20.17 0.90
CA GLU A 31 8.27 20.13 -0.27
C GLU A 31 8.73 18.71 -0.61
N GLN A 32 8.93 17.85 0.40
CA GLN A 32 9.25 16.43 0.17
C GLN A 32 8.05 15.68 -0.43
N VAL A 33 6.83 15.98 0.02
CA VAL A 33 5.61 15.41 -0.58
C VAL A 33 5.44 15.87 -2.03
N SER A 34 5.78 17.14 -2.31
CA SER A 34 5.77 17.66 -3.69
C SER A 34 6.82 16.96 -4.55
N GLY A 35 8.05 16.79 -4.03
CA GLY A 35 9.12 16.04 -4.68
C GLY A 35 8.76 14.56 -4.92
N PHE A 36 8.06 13.93 -3.98
CA PHE A 36 7.52 12.57 -4.14
C PHE A 36 6.55 12.49 -5.33
N MET A 37 5.56 13.37 -5.39
CA MET A 37 4.60 13.40 -6.50
C MET A 37 5.28 13.67 -7.86
N GLN A 38 6.31 14.53 -7.87
CA GLN A 38 7.14 14.75 -9.06
C GLN A 38 7.93 13.52 -9.46
N ALA A 39 8.55 12.82 -8.50
CA ALA A 39 9.30 11.59 -8.75
C ALA A 39 8.40 10.49 -9.31
N VAL A 40 7.19 10.30 -8.77
CA VAL A 40 6.21 9.35 -9.33
C VAL A 40 5.80 9.73 -10.75
N THR A 41 5.65 11.01 -11.05
CA THR A 41 5.35 11.48 -12.41
C THR A 41 6.47 11.16 -13.39
N LEU A 42 7.73 11.25 -12.96
CA LEU A 42 8.91 10.98 -13.78
C LEU A 42 9.17 9.48 -13.98
N LEU A 43 9.01 8.68 -12.93
CA LEU A 43 9.17 7.22 -13.00
C LEU A 43 8.00 6.56 -13.77
N GLY A 44 6.85 7.25 -13.79
CA GLY A 44 5.59 6.70 -14.24
C GLY A 44 4.93 5.95 -13.09
N PRO A 45 3.65 6.19 -12.78
CA PRO A 45 2.91 5.40 -11.78
C PRO A 45 2.50 4.03 -12.36
N ARG A 46 3.38 3.38 -13.13
CA ARG A 46 3.05 2.16 -13.88
C ARG A 46 3.10 0.93 -12.99
N SER A 47 3.82 0.99 -11.87
CA SER A 47 3.84 -0.05 -10.85
C SER A 47 3.88 0.52 -9.44
N MET A 48 3.33 -0.23 -8.50
CA MET A 48 3.43 0.10 -7.08
C MET A 48 4.89 0.10 -6.58
N ILE A 49 5.76 -0.71 -7.20
CA ILE A 49 7.20 -0.71 -6.91
C ILE A 49 7.81 0.66 -7.24
N GLU A 50 7.41 1.28 -8.35
CA GLU A 50 7.92 2.61 -8.74
C GLU A 50 7.43 3.70 -7.78
N ILE A 51 6.19 3.59 -7.30
CA ILE A 51 5.64 4.49 -6.28
C ILE A 51 6.40 4.33 -4.97
N HIS A 52 6.71 3.09 -4.58
CA HIS A 52 7.47 2.78 -3.37
C HIS A 52 8.90 3.33 -3.42
N GLU A 53 9.62 3.07 -4.50
CA GLU A 53 10.98 3.58 -4.72
C GLU A 53 11.01 5.12 -4.72
N ALA A 54 10.05 5.77 -5.37
CA ALA A 54 9.91 7.22 -5.34
C ALA A 54 9.68 7.75 -3.91
N ALA A 55 8.87 7.05 -3.11
CA ALA A 55 8.60 7.43 -1.73
C ALA A 55 9.86 7.31 -0.85
N LEU A 56 10.62 6.22 -0.97
CA LEU A 56 11.88 6.02 -0.25
C LEU A 56 12.92 7.09 -0.62
N ALA A 57 13.05 7.41 -1.90
CA ALA A 57 14.03 8.38 -2.40
C ALA A 57 13.74 9.82 -1.95
N THR A 58 12.47 10.21 -1.87
CA THR A 58 12.08 11.63 -1.69
C THR A 58 11.63 11.97 -0.27
N LEU A 59 10.91 11.06 0.38
CA LEU A 59 10.45 11.27 1.76
C LEU A 59 11.57 10.97 2.77
N ALA A 60 12.58 10.22 2.34
CA ALA A 60 13.82 9.94 3.06
C ALA A 60 13.55 9.58 4.55
N PRO A 61 12.78 8.51 4.84
CA PRO A 61 12.50 8.13 6.21
C PRO A 61 13.81 7.86 6.96
N PRO A 62 13.89 8.25 8.26
CA PRO A 62 15.08 8.02 9.06
C PRO A 62 15.39 6.52 9.11
N PRO A 63 16.68 6.12 9.04
CA PRO A 63 17.07 4.72 8.85
C PRO A 63 16.53 3.79 9.93
N ASP A 64 16.44 4.27 11.17
CA ASP A 64 15.90 3.56 12.34
C ASP A 64 14.39 3.26 12.23
N ARG A 65 13.64 4.06 11.45
CA ARG A 65 12.18 3.93 11.29
C ARG A 65 11.78 3.47 9.89
N ARG A 66 12.69 2.88 9.12
CA ARG A 66 12.40 2.36 7.77
C ARG A 66 11.37 1.23 7.80
N ASP A 67 11.47 0.33 8.77
CA ASP A 67 10.52 -0.78 8.94
C ASP A 67 9.11 -0.25 9.27
N GLU A 68 9.01 0.73 10.17
CA GLU A 68 7.76 1.40 10.48
C GLU A 68 7.17 2.11 9.25
N PHE A 69 8.02 2.82 8.49
CA PHE A 69 7.63 3.45 7.22
C PHE A 69 7.08 2.42 6.23
N GLU A 70 7.74 1.27 6.09
CA GLU A 70 7.30 0.18 5.22
C GLU A 70 5.94 -0.35 5.64
N ALA A 71 5.74 -0.60 6.94
CA ALA A 71 4.46 -1.05 7.47
C ALA A 71 3.33 -0.05 7.18
N HIS A 72 3.60 1.26 7.31
CA HIS A 72 2.64 2.31 6.95
C HIS A 72 2.38 2.35 5.44
N PHE A 73 3.41 2.19 4.61
CA PHE A 73 3.27 2.15 3.15
C PHE A 73 2.41 0.97 2.71
N GLN A 74 2.73 -0.24 3.19
CA GLN A 74 1.97 -1.45 2.92
C GLN A 74 0.52 -1.31 3.37
N SER A 75 0.30 -0.87 4.61
CA SER A 75 -1.06 -0.69 5.14
C SER A 75 -1.87 0.37 4.38
N TYR A 76 -1.23 1.46 3.95
CA TYR A 76 -1.91 2.58 3.29
C TYR A 76 -2.25 2.30 1.82
N PHE A 77 -1.31 1.71 1.07
CA PHE A 77 -1.47 1.47 -0.37
C PHE A 77 -2.07 0.09 -0.70
N TYR A 78 -1.90 -0.92 0.17
CA TYR A 78 -2.39 -2.28 -0.04
C TYR A 78 -3.47 -2.72 0.96
N GLY A 79 -3.53 -2.11 2.16
CA GLY A 79 -4.41 -2.56 3.27
C GLY A 79 -5.78 -1.86 3.37
N SER A 80 -5.95 -0.70 2.74
CA SER A 80 -7.25 -0.07 2.53
C SER A 80 -7.45 -0.01 1.04
N ASN A 81 -8.51 -0.61 0.50
CA ASN A 81 -8.94 -0.48 -0.90
C ASN A 81 -8.54 0.89 -1.46
N ALA A 82 -7.41 0.95 -2.20
CA ALA A 82 -6.76 2.20 -2.58
C ALA A 82 -7.80 3.05 -3.30
N THR A 83 -8.32 4.07 -2.61
CA THR A 83 -9.50 4.80 -3.05
C THR A 83 -9.08 5.59 -4.28
N ALA A 84 -9.51 5.11 -5.45
CA ALA A 84 -9.09 5.50 -6.80
C ALA A 84 -7.83 4.81 -7.37
N VAL A 85 -7.87 3.47 -7.53
CA VAL A 85 -7.50 2.96 -8.86
C VAL A 85 -8.54 3.51 -9.81
N VAL A 86 -8.18 4.56 -10.53
CA VAL A 86 -8.95 5.09 -11.64
C VAL A 86 -9.24 3.92 -12.58
N GLU A 87 -10.53 3.64 -12.78
CA GLU A 87 -11.01 2.92 -13.96
C GLU A 87 -10.61 3.77 -15.16
N GLY A 88 -9.41 3.51 -15.68
CA GLY A 88 -8.79 4.27 -16.75
C GLY A 88 -8.06 3.30 -17.67
N GLU A 89 -8.82 2.86 -18.67
CA GLU A 89 -8.43 2.00 -19.79
C GLU A 89 -8.22 0.52 -19.42
N ALA A 90 -9.35 -0.21 -19.42
CA ALA A 90 -9.34 -1.62 -19.75
C ALA A 90 -8.79 -1.74 -21.18
N ASP A 91 -7.50 -2.08 -21.29
CA ASP A 91 -6.92 -2.59 -22.52
C ASP A 91 -7.63 -3.90 -22.88
N ASP A 92 -7.95 -4.02 -24.16
CA ASP A 92 -8.81 -5.01 -24.79
C ASP A 92 -8.24 -6.43 -24.72
N GLU A 93 -8.29 -7.08 -23.56
CA GLU A 93 -8.15 -8.54 -23.49
C GLU A 93 -9.52 -9.17 -23.68
N THR A 94 -9.78 -9.55 -24.93
CA THR A 94 -10.94 -10.34 -25.39
C THR A 94 -11.12 -11.61 -24.54
N ARG A 95 -11.88 -11.51 -23.44
CA ARG A 95 -12.29 -12.69 -22.67
C ARG A 95 -13.43 -13.37 -23.40
N ILE A 96 -13.07 -14.33 -24.25
CA ILE A 96 -14.02 -15.26 -24.85
C ILE A 96 -14.76 -15.97 -23.72
N LYS A 97 -16.07 -15.75 -23.67
CA LYS A 97 -17.02 -16.42 -22.79
C LYS A 97 -17.34 -17.79 -23.39
N ASP A 98 -16.85 -18.86 -22.79
CA ASP A 98 -17.36 -20.20 -23.04
C ASP A 98 -18.43 -20.52 -21.99
N ASP A 99 -19.57 -20.97 -22.48
CA ASP A 99 -20.82 -21.18 -21.76
C ASP A 99 -20.87 -22.63 -21.28
N GLY A 100 -20.91 -22.85 -19.96
CA GLY A 100 -20.82 -24.21 -19.44
C GLY A 100 -21.18 -24.38 -17.97
N GLY A 101 -22.49 -24.40 -17.67
CA GLY A 101 -23.06 -25.36 -16.73
C GLY A 101 -23.09 -25.02 -15.23
N ALA A 102 -24.27 -24.57 -14.78
CA ALA A 102 -25.02 -24.96 -13.58
C ALA A 102 -24.29 -25.48 -12.31
N GLY A 103 -24.57 -24.87 -11.16
CA GLY A 103 -24.33 -25.51 -9.86
C GLY A 103 -24.30 -24.55 -8.66
N ASP A 104 -25.51 -24.19 -8.23
CA ASP A 104 -25.99 -23.74 -6.92
C ASP A 104 -25.25 -24.22 -5.63
N GLU A 105 -25.25 -23.35 -4.60
CA GLU A 105 -25.10 -23.59 -3.13
C GLU A 105 -23.76 -24.23 -2.64
N GLU A 106 -23.05 -23.76 -1.60
CA GLU A 106 -23.47 -23.62 -0.21
C GLU A 106 -22.36 -22.91 0.61
N ASN A 107 -22.78 -22.06 1.54
CA ASN A 107 -21.96 -21.50 2.61
C ASN A 107 -22.09 -22.43 3.82
N GLU A 108 -21.03 -23.18 4.18
CA GLU A 108 -20.97 -23.77 5.52
C GLU A 108 -19.56 -23.73 6.15
N VAL A 109 -19.61 -23.31 7.41
CA VAL A 109 -18.55 -23.11 8.39
C VAL A 109 -18.13 -24.45 8.98
N ALA A 110 -16.84 -24.76 9.02
CA ALA A 110 -16.31 -25.79 9.91
C ALA A 110 -15.07 -25.29 10.68
N ARG A 111 -15.31 -25.01 11.95
CA ARG A 111 -14.32 -24.79 13.01
C ARG A 111 -13.72 -26.15 13.36
N GLN A 112 -12.41 -26.24 13.56
CA GLN A 112 -11.81 -26.97 14.69
C GLN A 112 -10.30 -26.74 14.78
N ALA A 113 -9.84 -26.66 16.02
CA ALA A 113 -8.50 -26.35 16.48
C ALA A 113 -7.76 -27.62 16.91
N GLU A 114 -6.42 -27.58 16.88
CA GLU A 114 -5.51 -28.31 17.77
C GLU A 114 -4.17 -27.55 17.67
N GLY A 115 -3.67 -26.89 18.72
CA GLY A 115 -3.01 -27.49 19.90
C GLY A 115 -1.51 -27.60 19.57
N GLY A 116 -0.62 -26.72 20.00
CA GLY A 116 -0.31 -26.40 21.40
C GLY A 116 0.80 -27.33 21.89
N ASP A 117 2.06 -26.89 21.84
CA ASP A 117 3.05 -27.23 22.89
C ASP A 117 4.22 -26.22 22.87
N LEU A 118 4.25 -25.39 23.90
CA LEU A 118 5.44 -24.70 24.38
C LEU A 118 5.93 -25.50 25.57
N SER A 119 7.19 -25.94 25.59
CA SER A 119 7.83 -26.27 26.85
C SER A 119 9.34 -26.04 26.79
N SER A 120 9.76 -25.03 27.55
CA SER A 120 11.15 -24.75 27.91
C SER A 120 11.61 -25.71 29.02
N GLY A 121 12.86 -26.18 28.94
CA GLY A 121 13.61 -26.76 30.05
C GLY A 121 15.10 -26.60 29.74
N ALA A 122 15.80 -25.67 30.38
CA ALA A 122 16.49 -25.87 31.66
C ALA A 122 17.90 -26.50 31.50
N GLU A 123 18.92 -25.62 31.49
CA GLU A 123 20.15 -25.61 32.32
C GLU A 123 21.06 -26.86 32.50
N LEU A 124 22.38 -26.58 32.57
CA LEU A 124 23.49 -27.27 33.27
C LEU A 124 24.48 -28.22 32.51
N LEU A 125 25.68 -27.66 32.28
CA LEU A 125 27.07 -28.16 32.55
C LEU A 125 27.47 -29.63 32.30
N SER A 126 28.48 -29.83 31.42
CA SER A 126 29.80 -30.43 31.70
C SER A 126 30.78 -30.20 30.57
#